data_AF-A0AAV5BAQ3-F1
#
_entry.id   AF-A0AAV5BAQ3-F1
#
_cell.length_a   1.000
_cell.length_b   1.000
_cell.length_c   1.000
_cell.angle_alpha   90.00
_cell.angle_beta   90.00
_cell.angle_gamma   90.00
#
_symmetry.space_group_name_H-M   'P 1'
#
loop_
_entity.id
_entity.type
_entity.pdbx_description
1 polymer ?
#
loop_
_entity_poly.entity_id
_entity_poly.type
_entity_poly.pdbx_seq_one_letter_code
_entity_poly.pdbx_strand_id
1 'polypeptide(L)'
;MPNKACKFRLYPTPAQKILLAKTFGCARLVYNHWLDRKISQYKEDQTALSYTFCAKELAVLKKTEEYAFLKEVDSISLQQSLRHLDQAFQNFFKRPGTGFPRFKSKRNRKNSYSTVCVNQNILLSDGYLKLPKIGQIKVKQHREIPASYVLKSVTVSQSPSGKYHASICSASNSVSRKRQIFLYTSGRETHFILSGLALFWLQKHFILFLSVQKKPSCQKRLLINNFLCSRILSGILFPLYMPGSSCSSFPALF
;
A
#
# COMPACT_ATOMS: atom_id res chain seq x y z
N MET A 1 5.60 -3.23 -12.27
CA MET A 1 5.07 -2.24 -13.24
C MET A 1 5.91 -0.98 -13.18
N PRO A 2 6.33 -0.41 -14.32
CA PRO A 2 7.13 0.81 -14.33
C PRO A 2 6.26 2.02 -13.94
N ASN A 3 6.67 2.74 -12.89
CA ASN A 3 6.14 4.06 -12.59
C ASN A 3 6.86 5.08 -13.50
N LYS A 4 6.11 5.99 -14.12
CA LYS A 4 6.66 7.12 -14.87
C LYS A 4 6.37 8.41 -14.14
N ALA A 5 7.37 9.29 -14.05
CA ALA A 5 7.22 10.61 -13.47
C ALA A 5 7.38 11.69 -14.55
N CYS A 6 6.43 12.62 -14.64
CA CYS A 6 6.49 13.78 -15.53
C CYS A 6 6.44 15.07 -14.72
N LYS A 7 7.32 16.03 -15.03
CA LYS A 7 7.44 17.29 -14.28
C LYS A 7 6.92 18.46 -15.09
N PHE A 8 5.82 19.07 -14.66
CA PHE A 8 5.18 20.20 -15.35
C PHE A 8 5.37 21.52 -14.60
N ARG A 9 5.27 22.64 -15.31
CA ARG A 9 5.33 23.99 -14.71
C ARG A 9 3.93 24.43 -14.28
N LEU A 10 3.82 24.95 -13.06
CA LEU A 10 2.58 25.48 -12.48
C LEU A 10 2.58 27.01 -12.49
N TYR A 11 1.39 27.59 -12.64
CA TYR A 11 1.13 29.03 -12.54
C TYR A 11 0.05 29.29 -11.50
N PRO A 12 0.39 29.27 -10.20
CA PRO A 12 -0.55 29.53 -9.12
C PRO A 12 -0.90 31.03 -9.00
N THR A 13 -2.13 31.31 -8.59
CA THR A 13 -2.58 32.66 -8.22
C THR A 13 -1.92 33.13 -6.91
N PRO A 14 -1.94 34.44 -6.57
CA PRO A 14 -1.36 34.94 -5.32
C PRO A 14 -1.92 34.23 -4.07
N ALA A 15 -3.23 34.01 -4.00
CA ALA A 15 -3.86 33.27 -2.90
C ALA A 15 -3.37 31.82 -2.81
N GLN A 16 -3.25 31.13 -3.95
CA GLN A 16 -2.71 29.76 -3.99
C GLN A 16 -1.25 29.70 -3.55
N LYS A 17 -0.43 30.71 -3.88
CA LYS A 17 0.97 30.77 -3.43
C LYS A 17 1.08 30.85 -1.91
N ILE A 18 0.20 31.60 -1.25
CA ILE A 18 0.14 31.70 0.22
C ILE A 18 -0.16 30.31 0.81
N LEU A 19 -1.19 29.62 0.29
CA LEU A 19 -1.57 28.29 0.78
C LEU A 19 -0.47 27.24 0.51
N LEU A 20 0.19 27.29 -0.65
CA LEU A 20 1.35 26.44 -0.95
C LEU A 20 2.49 26.69 0.03
N ALA A 21 2.78 27.95 0.36
CA ALA A 21 3.82 28.31 1.33
C ALA A 21 3.49 27.80 2.74
N LYS A 22 2.24 27.96 3.18
CA LYS A 22 1.72 27.36 4.42
C LYS A 22 1.89 25.84 4.41
N THR A 23 1.55 25.18 3.30
CA THR A 23 1.65 23.71 3.14
C THR A 23 3.10 23.23 3.25
N PHE A 24 4.06 23.91 2.60
CA PHE A 24 5.48 23.59 2.75
C PHE A 24 5.96 23.77 4.20
N GLY A 25 5.52 24.83 4.87
CA GLY A 25 5.82 25.08 6.28
C GLY A 25 5.31 23.98 7.19
N CYS A 26 4.03 23.61 7.06
CA CYS A 26 3.39 22.56 7.85
C CYS A 26 4.03 21.19 7.62
N ALA A 27 4.29 20.81 6.36
CA ALA A 27 4.97 19.56 6.01
C ALA A 27 6.37 19.48 6.63
N ARG A 28 7.12 20.59 6.65
CA ARG A 28 8.42 20.67 7.30
C ARG A 28 8.31 20.53 8.82
N LEU A 29 7.38 21.25 9.44
CA LEU A 29 7.16 21.21 10.89
C LEU A 29 6.83 19.78 11.33
N VAL A 30 5.86 19.13 10.67
CA VAL A 30 5.49 17.73 10.97
C VAL A 30 6.69 16.80 10.79
N TYR A 31 7.48 16.94 9.72
CA TYR A 31 8.66 16.10 9.57
C TYR A 31 9.65 16.26 10.72
N ASN A 32 9.96 17.50 11.11
CA ASN A 32 10.95 17.77 12.15
C ASN A 32 10.46 17.36 13.54
N HIS A 33 9.20 17.65 13.87
CA HIS A 33 8.60 17.32 15.16
C HIS A 33 8.67 15.81 15.43
N TRP A 34 8.30 14.98 14.46
CA TRP A 34 8.37 13.52 14.64
C TRP A 34 9.77 12.94 14.48
N LEU A 35 10.68 13.62 13.77
CA LEU A 35 12.09 13.25 13.80
C LEU A 35 12.67 13.43 15.20
N ASP A 36 12.41 14.57 15.82
CA ASP A 36 12.83 14.86 17.21
C ASP A 36 12.23 13.85 18.19
N ARG A 37 10.90 13.66 18.15
CA ARG A 37 10.19 12.69 18.99
C ARG A 37 10.77 11.27 18.88
N LYS A 38 11.09 10.82 17.66
CA LYS A 38 11.71 9.50 17.42
C LYS A 38 13.12 9.41 18.01
N ILE A 39 13.91 10.48 17.89
CA ILE A 39 15.26 10.54 18.48
C ILE A 39 15.16 10.48 20.01
N SER A 40 14.27 11.25 20.63
CA SER A 40 14.09 11.27 22.08
C SER A 40 13.59 9.92 22.61
N GLN A 41 12.57 9.34 21.97
CA GLN A 41 12.06 8.00 22.35
C GLN A 41 13.16 6.94 22.32
N TYR A 42 14.00 6.97 21.28
CA TYR A 42 15.07 5.99 21.13
C TYR A 42 16.17 6.19 22.18
N LYS A 43 16.46 7.43 22.58
CA LYS A 43 17.41 7.72 23.66
C LYS A 43 16.92 7.22 25.02
N GLU A 44 15.62 7.32 25.29
CA GLU A 44 15.01 6.93 26.57
C GLU A 44 14.79 5.42 26.66
N ASP A 45 14.07 4.84 25.69
CA ASP A 45 13.54 3.48 25.78
C ASP A 45 14.19 2.51 24.79
N GLN A 46 15.09 2.97 23.91
CA GLN A 46 15.67 2.18 22.81
C GLN A 46 14.62 1.58 21.86
N THR A 47 13.41 2.16 21.82
CA THR A 47 12.29 1.68 21.01
C THR A 47 12.06 2.55 19.79
N ALA A 48 11.69 1.91 18.68
CA ALA A 48 11.38 2.60 17.43
C ALA A 48 9.87 2.86 17.29
N LEU A 49 9.48 4.13 17.12
CA LEU A 49 8.08 4.47 16.86
C LEU A 49 7.67 4.09 15.43
N SER A 50 6.56 3.37 15.33
CA SER A 50 5.95 3.01 14.05
C SER A 50 5.21 4.19 13.42
N TYR A 51 5.10 4.19 12.08
CA TYR A 51 4.31 5.20 11.36
C TYR A 51 2.86 5.28 11.84
N THR A 52 2.23 4.14 12.14
CA THR A 52 0.83 4.07 12.56
C THR A 52 0.61 4.79 13.88
N PHE A 53 1.55 4.68 14.82
CA PHE A 53 1.53 5.42 16.07
C PHE A 53 1.66 6.93 15.83
N CYS A 54 2.69 7.36 15.07
CA CYS A 54 2.87 8.78 14.73
C CYS A 54 1.66 9.38 14.01
N ALA A 55 0.99 8.61 13.15
CA ALA A 55 -0.21 9.06 12.44
C ALA A 55 -1.41 9.24 13.38
N LYS A 56 -1.55 8.40 14.40
CA LYS A 56 -2.59 8.56 15.45
C LYS A 56 -2.31 9.80 16.30
N GLU A 57 -1.06 9.99 16.75
CA GLU A 57 -0.66 11.18 17.49
C GLU A 57 -0.91 12.46 16.68
N LEU A 58 -0.56 12.46 15.38
CA LEU A 58 -0.83 13.61 14.50
C LEU A 58 -2.32 13.96 14.45
N ALA A 59 -3.20 12.95 14.45
CA ALA A 59 -4.65 13.18 14.44
C ALA A 59 -5.15 13.83 15.75
N VAL A 60 -4.53 13.50 16.89
CA VAL A 60 -4.81 14.12 18.19
C VAL A 60 -4.22 15.53 18.25
N LEU A 61 -2.97 15.68 17.85
CA LEU A 61 -2.22 16.95 17.87
C LEU A 61 -2.93 18.03 17.05
N LYS A 62 -3.50 17.69 15.89
CA LYS A 62 -4.32 18.63 15.09
C LYS A 62 -5.56 19.18 15.81
N LYS A 63 -6.02 18.56 16.90
CA LYS A 63 -7.18 19.01 17.67
C LYS A 63 -6.82 20.05 18.73
N THR A 64 -5.55 20.10 19.15
CA THR A 64 -5.05 21.11 20.09
C THR A 64 -5.08 22.50 19.44
N GLU A 65 -5.26 23.54 20.26
CA GLU A 65 -5.36 24.93 19.79
C GLU A 65 -4.05 25.41 19.14
N GLU A 66 -2.91 25.05 19.73
CA GLU A 66 -1.57 25.40 19.24
C GLU A 66 -1.34 24.94 17.79
N TYR A 67 -1.87 23.76 17.43
CA TYR A 67 -1.66 23.15 16.11
C TYR A 67 -2.91 23.19 15.22
N ALA A 68 -3.91 24.01 15.56
CA ALA A 68 -5.14 24.13 14.79
C ALA A 68 -4.89 24.54 13.33
N PHE A 69 -3.84 25.33 13.07
CA PHE A 69 -3.43 25.77 11.73
C PHE A 69 -3.08 24.60 10.78
N LEU A 70 -2.74 23.41 11.30
CA LEU A 70 -2.51 22.21 10.48
C LEU A 70 -3.79 21.68 9.80
N LYS A 71 -4.98 22.17 10.19
CA LYS A 71 -6.25 21.86 9.53
C LYS A 71 -6.49 22.68 8.26
N GLU A 72 -5.79 23.79 8.08
CA GLU A 72 -5.89 24.63 6.88
C GLU A 72 -5.34 23.93 5.63
N VAL A 73 -4.31 23.08 5.82
CA VAL A 73 -3.60 22.40 4.75
C VAL A 73 -4.14 20.99 4.49
N ASP A 74 -3.76 20.40 3.35
CA ASP A 74 -4.14 19.03 2.98
C ASP A 74 -3.61 18.01 4.00
N SER A 75 -4.50 17.24 4.62
CA SER A 75 -4.13 16.19 5.58
C SER A 75 -3.29 15.08 4.95
N ILE A 76 -3.48 14.80 3.66
CA ILE A 76 -2.71 13.78 2.95
C ILE A 76 -1.24 14.22 2.88
N SER A 77 -0.98 15.50 2.63
CA SER A 77 0.38 16.06 2.60
C SER A 77 1.13 15.92 3.93
N LEU A 78 0.43 16.06 5.06
CA LEU A 78 1.01 15.88 6.40
C LEU A 78 1.34 14.41 6.65
N GLN A 79 0.43 13.50 6.30
CA GLN A 79 0.67 12.06 6.40
C GLN A 79 1.81 11.59 5.49
N GLN A 80 1.93 12.14 4.28
CA GLN A 80 3.07 11.85 3.40
C GLN A 80 4.39 12.34 4.00
N SER A 81 4.38 13.43 4.77
CA SER A 81 5.59 13.92 5.46
C SER A 81 6.08 12.90 6.50
N LEU A 82 5.17 12.26 7.24
CA LEU A 82 5.49 11.15 8.14
C LEU A 82 5.98 9.90 7.37
N ARG A 83 5.37 9.57 6.23
CA ARG A 83 5.83 8.45 5.39
C ARG A 83 7.23 8.68 4.82
N HIS A 84 7.55 9.91 4.45
CA HIS A 84 8.91 10.26 4.01
C HIS A 84 9.93 10.10 5.14
N LEU A 85 9.55 10.42 6.38
CA LEU A 85 10.40 10.19 7.55
C LEU A 85 10.62 8.69 7.78
N ASP A 86 9.54 7.90 7.75
CA ASP A 86 9.61 6.45 7.90
C ASP A 86 10.48 5.81 6.82
N GLN A 87 10.29 6.20 5.56
CA GLN A 87 11.11 5.73 4.45
C GLN A 87 12.58 6.14 4.59
N ALA A 88 12.87 7.33 5.15
CA ALA A 88 14.24 7.76 5.40
C ALA A 88 14.93 6.86 6.44
N PHE A 89 14.24 6.50 7.53
CA PHE A 89 14.74 5.52 8.50
C PHE A 89 14.90 4.13 7.88
N GLN A 90 13.92 3.65 7.12
CA GLN A 90 14.05 2.37 6.42
C GLN A 90 15.25 2.35 5.47
N ASN A 91 15.49 3.45 4.76
CA ASN A 91 16.65 3.56 3.86
C ASN A 91 17.96 3.62 4.64
N PHE A 92 17.99 4.28 5.80
CA PHE A 92 19.16 4.30 6.68
C PHE A 92 19.58 2.88 7.08
N PHE A 93 18.64 2.01 7.46
CA PHE A 93 18.93 0.62 7.82
C PHE A 93 19.20 -0.29 6.61
N LYS A 94 18.46 -0.12 5.50
CA LYS A 94 18.55 -1.02 4.34
C LYS A 94 19.70 -0.71 3.38
N ARG A 95 20.15 0.54 3.32
CA ARG A 95 21.11 1.02 2.33
C ARG A 95 22.34 1.62 3.02
N PRO A 96 23.45 0.87 3.14
CA PRO A 96 24.68 1.40 3.70
C PRO A 96 25.11 2.65 2.90
N GLY A 97 25.42 3.74 3.61
CA GLY A 97 25.81 5.03 3.01
C GLY A 97 24.71 6.10 2.91
N THR A 98 23.44 5.80 3.19
CA THR A 98 22.34 6.81 3.12
C THR A 98 22.39 7.84 4.26
N GLY A 99 23.07 7.52 5.36
CA GLY A 99 23.22 8.39 6.53
C GLY A 99 21.92 8.57 7.31
N PHE A 100 22.04 9.07 8.55
CA PHE A 100 20.91 9.28 9.45
C PHE A 100 19.96 10.39 8.92
N PRO A 101 18.63 10.25 9.08
CA PRO A 101 17.67 11.30 8.70
C PRO A 101 17.98 12.65 9.34
N ARG A 102 17.96 13.73 8.55
CA ARG A 102 18.34 15.08 9.01
C ARG A 102 17.14 16.00 9.14
N PHE A 103 17.20 16.91 10.10
CA PHE A 103 16.23 18.00 10.24
C PHE A 103 16.17 18.86 8.98
N LYS A 104 14.94 19.23 8.60
CA LYS A 104 14.69 20.12 7.46
C LYS A 104 14.77 21.58 7.91
N SER A 105 15.64 22.36 7.28
CA SER A 105 15.76 23.80 7.54
C SER A 105 14.84 24.65 6.65
N LYS A 106 14.40 25.81 7.16
CA LYS A 106 13.71 26.85 6.38
C LYS A 106 14.61 27.58 5.40
N ARG A 107 15.91 27.69 5.73
CA ARG A 107 16.91 28.34 4.88
C ARG A 107 17.22 27.52 3.62
N ASN A 108 16.98 26.22 3.66
CA ASN A 108 17.17 25.36 2.50
C ASN A 108 16.16 25.69 1.40
N ARG A 109 16.66 25.87 0.18
CA ARG A 109 15.85 26.22 -1.00
C ARG A 109 15.05 25.03 -1.58
N LYS A 110 14.79 24.00 -0.77
CA LYS A 110 14.10 22.75 -1.15
C LYS A 110 12.70 22.74 -0.55
N ASN A 111 11.80 23.54 -1.12
CA ASN A 111 10.40 23.57 -0.72
C ASN A 111 9.61 22.59 -1.58
N SER A 112 9.13 21.51 -0.97
CA SER A 112 8.22 20.57 -1.63
C SER A 112 7.27 19.90 -0.64
N TYR A 113 6.11 19.49 -1.15
CA TYR A 113 5.24 18.53 -0.47
C TYR A 113 4.70 17.54 -1.51
N SER A 114 4.34 16.36 -1.03
CA SER A 114 3.75 15.30 -1.86
C SER A 114 2.36 15.00 -1.36
N THR A 115 1.43 14.78 -2.29
CA THR A 115 0.08 14.31 -2.01
C THR A 115 -0.22 13.11 -2.90
N VAL A 116 -1.12 12.25 -2.44
CA VAL A 116 -1.45 10.98 -3.08
C VAL A 116 -2.87 11.07 -3.63
N CYS A 117 -3.07 10.49 -4.81
CA CYS A 117 -4.39 10.39 -5.40
C CYS A 117 -5.21 9.36 -4.62
N VAL A 118 -6.26 9.83 -3.96
CA VAL A 118 -7.21 9.02 -3.21
C VAL A 118 -8.60 9.44 -3.66
N ASN A 119 -9.42 8.50 -4.13
CA ASN A 119 -10.80 8.75 -4.55
C ASN A 119 -10.96 9.94 -5.52
N GLN A 120 -10.06 10.07 -6.50
CA GLN A 120 -10.08 11.13 -7.53
C GLN A 120 -9.97 12.57 -6.98
N ASN A 121 -9.38 12.75 -5.79
CA ASN A 121 -9.10 14.07 -5.22
C ASN A 121 -8.14 14.94 -6.06
N ILE A 122 -7.33 14.31 -6.92
CA ILE A 122 -6.37 14.94 -7.81
C ILE A 122 -6.78 14.62 -9.24
N LEU A 123 -6.94 15.66 -10.06
CA LEU A 123 -7.30 15.54 -11.47
C LEU A 123 -6.40 16.42 -12.31
N LEU A 124 -5.95 15.90 -13.45
CA LEU A 124 -5.27 16.65 -14.49
C LEU A 124 -6.17 16.65 -15.73
N SER A 125 -6.83 17.77 -16.02
CA SER A 125 -7.69 17.95 -17.19
C SER A 125 -7.62 19.40 -17.68
N ASP A 126 -7.81 19.62 -18.98
CA ASP A 126 -7.97 20.96 -19.58
C ASP A 126 -6.81 21.94 -19.31
N GLY A 127 -5.60 21.42 -19.11
CA GLY A 127 -4.43 22.22 -18.74
C GLY A 127 -4.44 22.73 -17.29
N TYR A 128 -5.31 22.19 -16.44
CA TYR A 128 -5.38 22.47 -15.01
C TYR A 128 -5.08 21.21 -14.18
N LEU A 129 -4.43 21.43 -13.03
CA LEU A 129 -4.21 20.43 -12.01
C LEU A 129 -5.03 20.80 -10.78
N LYS A 130 -6.03 19.98 -10.48
CA LYS A 130 -6.82 20.07 -9.25
C LYS A 130 -6.05 19.43 -8.11
N LEU A 131 -5.81 20.20 -7.05
CA LEU A 131 -5.19 19.73 -5.81
C LEU A 131 -6.16 19.89 -4.63
N PRO A 132 -6.09 19.02 -3.61
CA PRO A 132 -6.88 19.15 -2.40
C PRO A 132 -6.61 20.50 -1.71
N LYS A 133 -7.67 21.15 -1.21
CA LYS A 133 -7.68 22.47 -0.53
C LYS A 133 -7.22 23.68 -1.37
N ILE A 134 -6.28 23.51 -2.29
CA ILE A 134 -5.73 24.58 -3.13
C ILE A 134 -6.62 24.88 -4.34
N GLY A 135 -7.34 23.87 -4.84
CA GLY A 135 -8.19 24.00 -6.02
C GLY A 135 -7.42 23.76 -7.32
N GLN A 136 -7.92 24.34 -8.41
CA GLN A 136 -7.35 24.17 -9.75
C GLN A 136 -6.21 25.15 -10.00
N ILE A 137 -5.07 24.64 -10.44
CA ILE A 137 -3.87 25.42 -10.77
C ILE A 137 -3.57 25.24 -12.25
N LYS A 138 -3.31 26.34 -12.97
CA LYS A 138 -2.92 26.29 -14.39
C LYS A 138 -1.58 25.60 -14.56
N VAL A 139 -1.51 24.67 -15.51
CA VAL A 139 -0.33 23.86 -15.81
C VAL A 139 0.08 24.06 -17.26
N LYS A 140 1.38 24.28 -17.51
CA LYS A 140 1.95 24.16 -18.85
C LYS A 140 2.34 22.71 -19.09
N GLN A 141 1.40 21.96 -19.63
CA GLN A 141 1.61 20.57 -20.04
C GLN A 141 2.37 20.56 -21.38
N HIS A 142 3.53 19.93 -21.39
CA HIS A 142 4.38 19.77 -22.59
C HIS A 142 4.49 18.31 -23.03
N ARG A 143 3.86 17.38 -22.28
CA ARG A 143 3.80 15.94 -22.55
C ARG A 143 2.40 15.47 -22.22
N GLU A 144 1.81 14.71 -23.12
CA GLU A 144 0.53 14.06 -22.86
C GLU A 144 0.74 12.85 -21.96
N ILE A 145 -0.17 12.66 -21.01
CA ILE A 145 -0.21 11.45 -20.18
C ILE A 145 -1.24 10.54 -20.85
N PRO A 146 -0.83 9.38 -21.40
CA PRO A 146 -1.77 8.50 -22.07
C PRO A 146 -2.84 8.02 -21.09
N ALA A 147 -4.08 7.90 -21.58
CA ALA A 147 -5.25 7.55 -20.76
C ALA A 147 -5.13 6.19 -20.03
N SER A 148 -4.24 5.31 -20.50
CA SER A 148 -3.93 4.02 -19.85
C SER A 148 -3.14 4.14 -18.54
N TYR A 149 -2.70 5.35 -18.17
CA TYR A 149 -1.93 5.59 -16.96
C TYR A 149 -2.81 6.14 -15.83
N VAL A 150 -2.69 5.52 -14.66
CA VAL A 150 -3.37 5.96 -13.45
C VAL A 150 -2.45 6.88 -12.65
N LEU A 151 -2.96 8.06 -12.29
CA LEU A 151 -2.28 9.01 -11.40
C LEU A 151 -2.13 8.40 -10.00
N LYS A 152 -0.90 8.31 -9.50
CA LYS A 152 -0.60 7.80 -8.16
C LYS A 152 -0.38 8.91 -7.15
N SER A 153 0.53 9.82 -7.47
CA SER A 153 0.91 10.89 -6.56
C SER A 153 1.39 12.11 -7.32
N VAL A 154 1.30 13.26 -6.65
CA VAL A 154 1.81 14.52 -7.16
C VAL A 154 2.71 15.14 -6.12
N THR A 155 3.90 15.55 -6.53
CA THR A 155 4.82 16.33 -5.70
C THR A 155 4.91 17.73 -6.25
N VAL A 156 4.46 18.71 -5.47
CA VAL A 156 4.61 20.12 -5.80
C VAL A 156 5.92 20.61 -5.19
N SER A 157 6.72 21.28 -6.00
CA SER A 157 8.02 21.83 -5.61
C SER A 157 8.17 23.27 -6.07
N GLN A 158 8.91 24.06 -5.31
CA GLN A 158 9.27 25.42 -5.65
C GLN A 158 10.79 25.49 -5.85
N SER A 159 11.21 26.02 -7.00
CA SER A 159 12.62 26.28 -7.28
C SER A 159 13.12 27.51 -6.51
N PRO A 160 14.45 27.67 -6.33
CA PRO A 160 15.03 28.90 -5.78
C PRO A 160 14.62 30.17 -6.51
N SER A 161 14.33 30.08 -7.81
CA SER A 161 13.85 31.17 -8.66
C SER A 161 12.37 31.52 -8.44
N GLY A 162 11.70 30.92 -7.46
CA GLY A 162 10.28 31.15 -7.15
C GLY A 162 9.30 30.46 -8.11
N LYS A 163 9.78 29.65 -9.06
CA LYS A 163 8.94 28.93 -10.03
C LYS A 163 8.40 27.65 -9.41
N TYR A 164 7.14 27.32 -9.71
CA TYR A 164 6.47 26.14 -9.18
C TYR A 164 6.43 25.02 -10.23
N HIS A 165 6.62 23.79 -9.76
CA HIS A 165 6.60 22.60 -10.58
C HIS A 165 5.79 21.47 -9.91
N ALA A 166 5.02 20.72 -10.69
CA ALA A 166 4.37 19.49 -10.27
C ALA A 166 5.04 18.29 -10.91
N SER A 167 5.61 17.40 -10.10
CA SER A 167 6.05 16.08 -10.52
C SER A 167 4.90 15.10 -10.32
N ILE A 168 4.28 14.69 -11.42
CA ILE A 168 3.15 13.77 -11.46
C ILE A 168 3.71 12.36 -11.68
N CYS A 169 3.44 11.47 -10.74
CA CYS A 169 3.80 10.06 -10.82
C CYS A 169 2.58 9.25 -11.26
N SER A 170 2.73 8.52 -12.35
CA SER A 170 1.68 7.69 -12.94
C SER A 170 2.18 6.26 -13.15
N ALA A 171 1.29 5.29 -13.09
CA ALA A 171 1.61 3.90 -13.40
C ALA A 171 0.73 3.38 -14.53
N SER A 172 1.33 2.58 -15.41
CA SER A 172 0.59 1.91 -16.47
C SER A 172 -0.33 0.85 -15.86
N ASN A 173 -1.63 0.93 -16.15
CA ASN A 173 -2.52 -0.21 -15.98
C ASN A 173 -2.27 -1.16 -17.16
N SER A 174 -1.25 -2.02 -17.07
CA SER A 174 -1.26 -3.21 -17.91
C SER A 174 -2.37 -4.10 -17.35
N VAL A 175 -3.52 -4.11 -18.01
CA VAL A 175 -4.56 -5.10 -17.75
C VAL A 175 -3.89 -6.46 -18.00
N SER A 176 -3.50 -7.15 -16.93
CA SER A 176 -3.20 -8.57 -17.01
C SER A 176 -4.52 -9.23 -17.41
N ARG A 177 -4.69 -9.57 -18.68
CA ARG A 177 -5.75 -10.47 -19.11
C ARG A 177 -5.55 -11.75 -18.30
N LYS A 178 -6.28 -11.91 -17.20
CA LYS A 178 -6.42 -13.20 -16.54
C LYS A 178 -6.97 -14.10 -17.64
N ARG A 179 -6.14 -15.01 -18.17
CA ARG A 179 -6.63 -16.06 -19.07
C ARG A 179 -7.62 -16.85 -18.23
N GLN A 180 -8.90 -16.63 -18.50
CA GLN A 180 -9.97 -17.33 -17.82
C GLN A 180 -9.99 -18.73 -18.43
N ILE A 181 -9.37 -19.68 -17.74
CA ILE A 181 -9.49 -21.09 -18.10
C ILE A 181 -10.91 -21.49 -17.69
N PHE A 182 -11.79 -21.65 -18.66
CA PHE A 182 -13.10 -22.24 -18.41
C PHE A 182 -12.92 -23.75 -18.33
N LEU A 183 -13.15 -24.30 -17.14
CA LEU A 183 -13.31 -25.73 -16.93
C LEU A 183 -14.78 -26.06 -17.14
N TYR A 184 -15.07 -26.94 -18.08
CA TYR A 184 -16.40 -27.52 -18.26
C TYR A 184 -16.34 -29.02 -17.99
N THR A 185 -17.23 -29.51 -17.14
CA THR A 185 -17.37 -30.92 -16.79
C THR A 185 -18.69 -31.44 -17.36
N SER A 186 -18.60 -32.31 -18.36
CA SER A 186 -19.74 -33.11 -18.85
C SER A 186 -19.48 -34.57 -18.50
N GLY A 187 -20.07 -35.04 -17.39
CA GLY A 187 -19.93 -36.43 -16.95
C GLY A 187 -18.59 -36.72 -16.24
N ARG A 188 -18.01 -37.92 -16.47
CA ARG A 188 -16.79 -38.42 -15.78
C ARG A 188 -15.47 -37.89 -16.35
N GLU A 189 -15.51 -36.97 -17.32
CA GLU A 189 -14.31 -36.43 -17.98
C GLU A 189 -14.22 -34.90 -17.83
N THR A 190 -13.01 -34.39 -17.66
CA THR A 190 -12.71 -32.95 -17.51
C THR A 190 -12.02 -32.47 -18.78
N HIS A 191 -12.56 -31.42 -19.42
CA HIS A 191 -11.96 -30.85 -20.63
C HIS A 191 -11.34 -29.47 -20.33
N PHE A 192 -10.09 -29.26 -20.81
CA PHE A 192 -9.39 -27.98 -20.76
C PHE A 192 -9.52 -27.28 -22.12
N ILE A 193 -10.36 -26.26 -22.22
CA ILE A 193 -10.42 -25.42 -23.43
C ILE A 193 -9.50 -24.22 -23.21
N LEU A 194 -8.29 -24.29 -23.77
CA LEU A 194 -7.51 -23.09 -24.07
C LEU A 194 -8.13 -22.50 -25.34
N SER A 195 -8.63 -21.25 -25.25
CA SER A 195 -9.27 -20.59 -26.38
C SER A 195 -8.30 -20.46 -27.57
N GLY A 196 -8.41 -21.38 -28.53
CA GLY A 196 -7.63 -21.43 -29.75
C GLY A 196 -7.78 -22.79 -30.44
N LEU A 197 -8.77 -22.89 -31.34
CA LEU A 197 -9.07 -23.99 -32.28
C LEU A 197 -9.71 -25.27 -31.69
N ALA A 198 -10.97 -25.46 -32.07
CA ALA A 198 -11.70 -26.73 -32.00
C ALA A 198 -11.35 -27.61 -33.21
N LEU A 199 -11.25 -28.94 -33.00
CA LEU A 199 -11.65 -30.08 -33.86
C LEU A 199 -10.63 -31.25 -33.91
N PHE A 200 -11.20 -32.47 -34.07
CA PHE A 200 -10.61 -33.82 -34.35
C PHE A 200 -10.03 -34.60 -33.13
N TRP A 201 -10.41 -35.84 -32.75
CA TRP A 201 -11.17 -36.94 -33.39
C TRP A 201 -11.65 -37.99 -32.35
N LEU A 202 -12.74 -38.72 -32.66
CA LEU A 202 -13.19 -39.97 -31.99
C LEU A 202 -12.39 -41.18 -32.53
N GLN A 203 -12.05 -42.19 -31.71
CA GLN A 203 -12.50 -43.59 -31.82
C GLN A 203 -11.84 -44.51 -30.76
N LYS A 204 -12.65 -45.39 -30.19
CA LYS A 204 -12.39 -46.50 -29.24
C LYS A 204 -11.02 -47.23 -29.39
N HIS A 205 -10.36 -47.55 -28.27
CA HIS A 205 -10.23 -48.92 -27.73
C HIS A 205 -9.51 -48.97 -26.36
N PHE A 206 -9.89 -49.98 -25.59
CA PHE A 206 -9.59 -50.38 -24.21
C PHE A 206 -8.09 -50.60 -23.90
N ILE A 207 -7.63 -50.36 -22.65
CA ILE A 207 -6.82 -51.28 -21.81
C ILE A 207 -6.60 -50.70 -20.39
N LEU A 208 -6.89 -51.54 -19.40
CA LEU A 208 -6.64 -51.44 -17.96
C LEU A 208 -5.17 -51.12 -17.62
N PHE A 209 -4.91 -50.29 -16.60
CA PHE A 209 -3.86 -50.57 -15.61
C PHE A 209 -4.10 -49.87 -14.26
N LEU A 210 -4.45 -50.71 -13.27
CA LEU A 210 -4.07 -50.70 -11.86
C LEU A 210 -4.16 -49.41 -11.01
N SER A 211 -5.23 -49.39 -10.20
CA SER A 211 -5.20 -49.31 -8.73
C SER A 211 -4.12 -48.44 -8.05
N VAL A 212 -4.53 -47.28 -7.54
CA VAL A 212 -4.19 -46.88 -6.16
C VAL A 212 -5.44 -46.34 -5.47
N GLN A 213 -5.90 -47.09 -4.48
CA GLN A 213 -6.97 -46.77 -3.55
C GLN A 213 -6.62 -45.52 -2.72
N LYS A 214 -7.50 -44.52 -2.72
CA LYS A 214 -7.53 -43.51 -1.66
C LYS A 214 -8.95 -43.04 -1.40
N LYS A 215 -9.55 -43.54 -0.32
CA LYS A 215 -10.68 -42.98 0.47
C LYS A 215 -10.71 -43.73 1.82
N PRO A 216 -11.38 -43.24 2.88
CA PRO A 216 -12.37 -42.14 2.98
C PRO A 216 -11.94 -41.04 4.00
N SER A 217 -12.30 -39.75 3.89
CA SER A 217 -13.58 -39.03 4.12
C SER A 217 -14.13 -39.02 5.56
N CYS A 218 -14.16 -37.85 6.21
CA CYS A 218 -15.30 -37.22 6.94
C CYS A 218 -14.75 -35.96 7.65
N GLN A 219 -15.38 -34.79 7.65
CA GLN A 219 -16.72 -34.54 8.19
C GLN A 219 -17.47 -33.46 7.40
N LYS A 220 -18.70 -33.78 7.01
CA LYS A 220 -19.83 -32.84 6.94
C LYS A 220 -21.05 -33.63 7.41
N ARG A 221 -21.71 -33.16 8.47
CA ARG A 221 -23.19 -33.22 8.51
C ARG A 221 -23.76 -32.25 9.52
N LEU A 222 -24.52 -31.28 8.99
CA LEU A 222 -25.62 -30.64 9.69
C LEU A 222 -26.88 -31.48 9.40
N LEU A 223 -27.54 -31.89 10.49
CA LEU A 223 -28.98 -32.08 10.74
C LEU A 223 -29.82 -33.06 9.87
N ILE A 224 -30.51 -34.00 10.52
CA ILE A 224 -31.94 -33.91 10.94
C ILE A 224 -32.34 -35.20 11.71
N ASN A 225 -32.97 -34.99 12.88
CA ASN A 225 -33.89 -35.78 13.72
C ASN A 225 -34.02 -37.33 13.68
N ASN A 226 -34.09 -37.86 14.92
CA ASN A 226 -34.92 -38.96 15.45
C ASN A 226 -35.01 -40.29 14.69
N PHE A 227 -34.44 -41.36 15.26
CA PHE A 227 -35.21 -42.51 15.79
C PHE A 227 -34.25 -43.57 16.41
N LEU A 228 -34.48 -43.84 17.70
CA LEU A 228 -34.34 -45.07 18.48
C LEU A 228 -33.30 -46.18 18.15
N CYS A 229 -32.68 -46.62 19.27
CA CYS A 229 -32.24 -47.98 19.61
C CYS A 229 -31.11 -48.60 18.78
N SER A 230 -30.15 -49.35 19.33
CA SER A 230 -29.85 -49.81 20.68
C SER A 230 -28.57 -50.65 20.58
N ARG A 231 -27.82 -50.77 21.70
CA ARG A 231 -26.94 -51.92 22.02
C ARG A 231 -25.68 -52.07 21.13
N ILE A 232 -24.49 -52.47 21.60
CA ILE A 232 -24.03 -53.09 22.85
C ILE A 232 -22.49 -53.11 22.79
N LEU A 233 -21.84 -52.97 23.96
CA LEU A 233 -20.54 -53.53 24.45
C LEU A 233 -19.35 -53.63 23.48
N SER A 234 -18.09 -53.44 23.82
CA SER A 234 -17.25 -53.38 25.04
C SER A 234 -15.83 -53.31 24.43
N GLY A 235 -14.86 -52.51 24.85
CA GLY A 235 -14.22 -52.45 26.15
C GLY A 235 -12.70 -52.44 25.95
N ILE A 236 -11.96 -51.96 26.98
CA ILE A 236 -10.56 -52.35 27.32
C ILE A 236 -9.47 -51.77 26.40
N LEU A 237 -8.34 -51.18 26.83
CA LEU A 237 -7.81 -50.62 28.08
C LEU A 237 -6.45 -49.97 27.71
N PHE A 238 -6.14 -48.83 28.31
CA PHE A 238 -4.82 -48.36 28.77
C PHE A 238 -3.77 -47.70 27.83
N PRO A 239 -2.94 -46.80 28.41
CA PRO A 239 -2.29 -45.66 27.78
C PRO A 239 -0.77 -45.85 27.63
N LEU A 240 -0.04 -44.85 27.12
CA LEU A 240 1.30 -44.45 27.59
C LEU A 240 1.88 -43.23 26.82
N TYR A 241 2.36 -42.26 27.61
CA TYR A 241 3.63 -41.51 27.49
C TYR A 241 3.87 -40.39 26.43
N MET A 242 4.13 -39.19 26.97
CA MET A 242 4.87 -38.02 26.42
C MET A 242 6.40 -38.28 26.48
N PRO A 243 7.34 -37.60 25.75
CA PRO A 243 7.64 -36.15 25.94
C PRO A 243 8.38 -35.36 24.80
N GLY A 244 8.45 -34.03 24.99
CA GLY A 244 9.54 -33.11 24.58
C GLY A 244 9.58 -32.61 23.11
N SER A 245 10.07 -31.43 22.73
CA SER A 245 10.87 -30.40 23.40
C SER A 245 10.94 -29.09 22.56
N SER A 246 10.98 -27.96 23.29
CA SER A 246 11.76 -26.71 23.10
C SER A 246 11.78 -25.86 21.81
N CYS A 247 11.59 -24.57 22.07
CA CYS A 247 11.77 -23.37 21.25
C CYS A 247 13.24 -23.04 20.92
N SER A 248 13.45 -22.21 19.89
CA SER A 248 14.68 -21.44 19.68
C SER A 248 14.38 -19.99 19.26
N SER A 249 15.30 -19.11 19.67
CA SER A 249 15.21 -17.66 19.85
C SER A 249 15.86 -16.86 18.72
N PHE A 250 15.46 -15.59 18.56
CA PHE A 250 16.03 -14.56 17.69
C PHE A 250 17.14 -13.75 18.39
N PRO A 251 18.16 -13.22 17.67
CA PRO A 251 19.12 -12.27 18.23
C PRO A 251 18.85 -10.80 17.82
N ALA A 252 19.28 -9.89 18.70
CA ALA A 252 19.30 -8.43 18.56
C ALA A 252 20.71 -7.95 18.20
N LEU A 253 20.85 -6.87 17.43
CA LEU A 253 22.10 -6.11 17.30
C LEU A 253 21.83 -4.60 17.07
N PHE A 254 22.54 -3.81 17.90
CA PHE A 254 23.02 -2.42 17.86
C PHE A 254 22.41 -1.37 16.91
#